data_AF-A0A2N7DTF2-F1
#
_entry.id   AF-A0A2N7DTF2-F1
#
_cell.length_a   1.000
_cell.length_b   1.000
_cell.length_c   1.000
_cell.angle_alpha   90.00
_cell.angle_beta   90.00
_cell.angle_gamma   90.00
#
_symmetry.space_group_name_H-M   'P 1'
#
loop_
_entity.id
_entity.type
_entity.pdbx_description
1 polymer ?
#
loop_
_entity_poly.entity_id
_entity_poly.type
_entity_poly.pdbx_seq_one_letter_code
_entity_poly.pdbx_strand_id
1 'polypeptide(L)'
;MTEAEFWSLVTRSHPEQSEQACHDQLVEKLSALDDADLAAFDKIFGQQMRRSYRWDIWGAAYIVTGCDSDYGFVEFRGFILSLGETWYNKIIANPDCLGELELWPTKDDYAYPFIEDYDLIAGKIYEDRCGEELPFVPSGQHTPQGKKFSTKKKDLRKNYPLLSQRFPF
;
A
#
# COMPACT_ATOMS: atom_id res chain seq x y z
N MET A 1 12.00 16.80 2.24
CA MET A 1 10.90 16.30 1.38
C MET A 1 9.51 16.86 1.73
N THR A 2 8.72 17.23 0.72
CA THR A 2 7.30 17.63 0.73
C THR A 2 6.37 16.46 0.40
N GLU A 3 5.05 16.60 0.60
CA GLU A 3 4.08 15.55 0.21
C GLU A 3 4.07 15.30 -1.30
N ALA A 4 4.19 16.34 -2.13
CA ALA A 4 4.23 16.19 -3.58
C ALA A 4 5.46 15.38 -4.05
N GLU A 5 6.63 15.62 -3.44
CA GLU A 5 7.84 14.84 -3.70
C GLU A 5 7.65 13.38 -3.26
N PHE A 6 7.11 13.13 -2.07
CA PHE A 6 6.79 11.78 -1.60
C PHE A 6 5.92 11.01 -2.60
N TRP A 7 4.82 11.62 -3.04
CA TRP A 7 3.91 10.97 -3.99
C TRP A 7 4.59 10.70 -5.33
N SER A 8 5.46 11.58 -5.80
CA SER A 8 6.23 11.34 -7.03
C SER A 8 7.19 10.14 -6.92
N LEU A 9 7.69 9.87 -5.71
CA LEU A 9 8.59 8.74 -5.45
C LEU A 9 7.83 7.40 -5.49
N VAL A 10 6.72 7.29 -4.75
CA VAL A 10 5.98 6.03 -4.62
C VAL A 10 5.08 5.71 -5.81
N THR A 11 4.64 6.71 -6.57
CA THR A 11 3.68 6.48 -7.67
C THR A 11 4.31 5.64 -8.78
N ARG A 12 3.63 4.56 -9.14
CA ARG A 12 3.96 3.67 -10.25
C ARG A 12 3.90 4.40 -11.60
N SER A 13 4.79 4.03 -12.50
CA SER A 13 4.90 4.58 -13.86
C SER A 13 3.72 4.22 -14.76
N HIS A 14 3.13 3.04 -14.61
CA HIS A 14 2.00 2.60 -15.42
C HIS A 14 1.06 1.65 -14.67
N PRO A 15 -0.22 1.50 -15.10
CA PRO A 15 -1.23 0.78 -14.33
C PRO A 15 -1.00 -0.72 -14.11
N GLU A 16 -0.24 -1.37 -14.97
CA GLU A 16 0.05 -2.82 -14.91
C GLU A 16 1.46 -3.11 -14.39
N GLN A 17 2.16 -2.10 -13.86
CA GLN A 17 3.51 -2.27 -13.33
C GLN A 17 3.50 -3.35 -12.24
N SER A 18 4.36 -4.36 -12.41
CA SER A 18 4.44 -5.48 -11.49
C SER A 18 4.95 -5.04 -10.12
N GLU A 19 4.68 -5.87 -9.12
CA GLU A 19 5.27 -5.77 -7.78
C GLU A 19 6.77 -5.46 -7.82
N GLN A 20 7.55 -6.32 -8.46
CA GLN A 20 9.01 -6.19 -8.53
C GLN A 20 9.42 -4.87 -9.20
N ALA A 21 8.75 -4.48 -10.28
CA ALA A 21 9.06 -3.25 -10.97
C ALA A 21 8.71 -2.01 -10.14
N CYS A 22 7.65 -2.05 -9.32
CA CYS A 22 7.33 -0.96 -8.38
C CYS A 22 8.38 -0.88 -7.26
N HIS A 23 8.79 -2.04 -6.72
CA HIS A 23 9.84 -2.13 -5.70
C HIS A 23 11.17 -1.56 -6.23
N ASP A 24 11.65 -2.06 -7.37
CA ASP A 24 12.94 -1.65 -7.97
C ASP A 24 12.95 -0.18 -8.33
N GLN A 25 11.82 0.34 -8.84
CA GLN A 25 11.66 1.77 -9.10
C GLN A 25 11.83 2.60 -7.83
N LEU A 26 11.23 2.19 -6.70
CA LEU A 26 11.37 2.94 -5.47
C LEU A 26 12.81 2.84 -4.94
N VAL A 27 13.44 1.66 -4.99
CA VAL A 27 14.86 1.49 -4.64
C VAL A 27 15.73 2.47 -5.43
N GLU A 28 15.58 2.53 -6.75
CA GLU A 28 16.34 3.42 -7.61
C GLU A 28 16.15 4.89 -7.20
N LYS A 29 14.90 5.33 -7.04
CA LYS A 29 14.59 6.72 -6.68
C LYS A 29 15.12 7.10 -5.29
N LEU A 30 14.97 6.23 -4.29
CA LEU A 30 15.43 6.49 -2.93
C LEU A 30 16.95 6.41 -2.79
N SER A 31 17.61 5.58 -3.60
CA SER A 31 19.08 5.46 -3.62
C SER A 31 19.78 6.75 -4.05
N ALA A 32 19.07 7.66 -4.72
CA ALA A 32 19.58 8.97 -5.13
C ALA A 32 19.38 10.07 -4.06
N LEU A 33 18.58 9.83 -3.02
CA LEU A 33 18.34 10.80 -1.95
C LEU A 33 19.48 10.84 -0.94
N ASP A 34 19.66 11.97 -0.26
CA ASP A 34 20.51 12.01 0.94
C ASP A 34 19.79 11.40 2.15
N ASP A 35 20.54 11.20 3.24
CA ASP A 35 20.04 10.53 4.44
C ASP A 35 18.92 11.33 5.15
N ALA A 36 18.93 12.66 5.03
CA ALA A 36 17.90 13.51 5.63
C ALA A 36 16.57 13.40 4.87
N ASP A 37 16.62 13.36 3.54
CA ASP A 37 15.45 13.14 2.70
C ASP A 37 14.95 11.70 2.77
N LEU A 38 15.84 10.71 2.96
CA LEU A 38 15.44 9.32 3.20
C LEU A 38 14.69 9.16 4.53
N ALA A 39 15.15 9.81 5.60
CA ALA A 39 14.45 9.85 6.88
C ALA A 39 13.11 10.62 6.77
N ALA A 40 13.06 11.70 5.97
CA ALA A 40 11.82 12.40 5.69
C ALA A 40 10.83 11.53 4.91
N PHE A 41 11.32 10.74 3.94
CA PHE A 41 10.53 9.77 3.19
C PHE A 41 9.91 8.73 4.11
N ASP A 42 10.72 8.05 4.91
CA ASP A 42 10.27 7.00 5.84
C ASP A 42 9.18 7.52 6.78
N LYS A 43 9.35 8.74 7.31
CA LYS A 43 8.36 9.39 8.15
C LYS A 43 7.02 9.59 7.45
N ILE A 44 6.98 10.10 6.21
CA ILE A 44 5.72 10.29 5.47
C ILE A 44 5.13 8.92 5.10
N PHE A 45 5.96 7.97 4.66
CA PHE A 45 5.54 6.61 4.34
C PHE A 45 4.83 5.96 5.53
N GLY A 46 5.46 5.96 6.71
CA GLY A 46 4.89 5.43 7.95
C GLY A 46 3.60 6.14 8.38
N GLN A 47 3.46 7.44 8.13
CA GLN A 47 2.21 8.17 8.36
C GLN A 47 1.08 7.66 7.44
N GLN A 48 1.36 7.45 6.16
CA GLN A 48 0.37 6.92 5.24
C GLN A 48 0.05 5.44 5.53
N MET A 49 1.03 4.63 5.91
CA MET A 49 0.78 3.24 6.33
C MET A 49 -0.14 3.17 7.56
N ARG A 50 0.02 4.09 8.51
CA ARG A 50 -0.88 4.22 9.67
C ARG A 50 -2.28 4.67 9.27
N ARG A 51 -2.39 5.62 8.34
CA ARG A 51 -3.67 6.14 7.84
C ARG A 51 -4.47 5.07 7.07
N SER A 52 -3.80 4.17 6.35
CA SER A 52 -4.43 3.05 5.65
C SER A 52 -4.59 1.79 6.50
N TYR A 53 -4.11 1.77 7.75
CA TYR A 53 -4.28 0.63 8.67
C TYR A 53 -5.72 0.57 9.22
N ARG A 54 -6.67 0.17 8.38
CA ARG A 54 -8.11 0.15 8.67
C ARG A 54 -8.75 -1.17 8.27
N TRP A 55 -9.75 -1.58 9.04
CA TRP A 55 -10.48 -2.82 8.79
C TRP A 55 -11.29 -2.82 7.49
N ASP A 56 -11.74 -1.67 7.01
CA ASP A 56 -12.48 -1.58 5.76
C ASP A 56 -11.56 -1.72 4.53
N ILE A 57 -10.34 -1.19 4.60
CA ILE A 57 -9.31 -1.42 3.58
C ILE A 57 -8.87 -2.89 3.60
N TRP A 58 -8.77 -3.53 4.78
CA TRP A 58 -8.54 -4.97 4.85
C TRP A 58 -9.70 -5.75 4.22
N GLY A 59 -10.95 -5.34 4.46
CA GLY A 59 -12.11 -5.94 3.79
C GLY A 59 -12.02 -5.88 2.26
N ALA A 60 -11.52 -4.77 1.71
CA ALA A 60 -11.24 -4.65 0.29
C ALA A 60 -10.11 -5.60 -0.16
N ALA A 61 -8.99 -5.66 0.57
CA ALA A 61 -7.91 -6.60 0.31
C ALA A 61 -8.40 -8.06 0.29
N TYR A 62 -9.23 -8.42 1.28
CA TYR A 62 -9.84 -9.75 1.38
C TYR A 62 -10.70 -10.09 0.16
N ILE A 63 -11.49 -9.14 -0.36
CA ILE A 63 -12.29 -9.36 -1.57
C ILE A 63 -11.40 -9.56 -2.81
N VAL A 64 -10.35 -8.76 -2.95
CA VAL A 64 -9.50 -8.79 -4.15
C VAL A 64 -8.61 -10.04 -4.18
N THR A 65 -8.05 -10.45 -3.04
CA THR A 65 -6.97 -11.44 -2.98
C THR A 65 -7.18 -12.58 -1.99
N GLY A 66 -8.22 -12.52 -1.15
CA GLY A 66 -8.39 -13.43 -0.02
C GLY A 66 -7.47 -13.12 1.18
N CYS A 67 -6.80 -11.96 1.20
CA CYS A 67 -5.87 -11.55 2.25
C CYS A 67 -6.38 -11.78 3.68
N ASP A 68 -5.68 -12.63 4.43
CA ASP A 68 -6.03 -13.05 5.80
C ASP A 68 -4.90 -12.85 6.83
N SER A 69 -3.79 -12.23 6.44
CA SER A 69 -2.61 -12.01 7.28
C SER A 69 -2.18 -10.54 7.31
N ASP A 70 -1.54 -10.12 8.42
CA ASP A 70 -0.96 -8.78 8.53
C ASP A 70 0.13 -8.53 7.48
N TYR A 71 0.94 -9.55 7.15
CA TYR A 71 1.99 -9.45 6.12
C TYR A 71 1.41 -9.10 4.75
N GLY A 72 0.45 -9.89 4.25
CA GLY A 72 -0.22 -9.57 2.99
C GLY A 72 -0.97 -8.22 3.05
N PHE A 73 -1.46 -7.82 4.22
CA PHE A 73 -2.11 -6.51 4.37
C PHE A 73 -1.13 -5.33 4.37
N VAL A 74 0.12 -5.51 4.81
CA VAL A 74 1.19 -4.52 4.63
C VAL A 74 1.48 -4.35 3.15
N GLU A 75 1.72 -5.43 2.43
CA GLU A 75 2.03 -5.43 0.99
C GLU A 75 0.90 -4.82 0.16
N PHE A 76 -0.35 -5.13 0.49
CA PHE A 76 -1.52 -4.54 -0.18
C PHE A 76 -1.63 -3.03 0.04
N ARG A 77 -1.27 -2.54 1.22
CA ARG A 77 -1.20 -1.10 1.49
C ARG A 77 -0.03 -0.44 0.75
N GLY A 78 1.08 -1.16 0.57
CA GLY A 78 2.17 -0.78 -0.34
C GLY A 78 1.66 -0.59 -1.77
N PHE A 79 0.87 -1.54 -2.29
CA PHE A 79 0.19 -1.38 -3.58
C PHE A 79 -0.71 -0.13 -3.63
N ILE A 80 -1.56 0.10 -2.63
CA ILE A 80 -2.43 1.29 -2.60
C ILE A 80 -1.62 2.58 -2.63
N LEU A 81 -0.47 2.64 -1.94
CA LEU A 81 0.45 3.78 -2.01
C LEU A 81 1.01 3.97 -3.42
N SER A 82 1.37 2.88 -4.10
CA SER A 82 1.90 2.93 -5.47
C SER A 82 0.90 3.48 -6.50
N LEU A 83 -0.41 3.48 -6.20
CA LEU A 83 -1.43 4.10 -7.06
C LEU A 83 -1.35 5.63 -7.09
N GLY A 84 -0.56 6.23 -6.20
CA GLY A 84 -0.37 7.67 -6.08
C GLY A 84 -1.48 8.38 -5.30
N GLU A 85 -1.27 9.67 -5.05
CA GLU A 85 -2.05 10.46 -4.10
C GLU A 85 -3.57 10.43 -4.34
N THR A 86 -3.97 10.60 -5.61
CA THR A 86 -5.38 10.72 -5.97
C THR A 86 -6.14 9.43 -5.66
N TRP A 87 -5.60 8.29 -6.05
CA TRP A 87 -6.19 6.98 -5.76
C TRP A 87 -6.11 6.66 -4.29
N TYR A 88 -4.96 6.87 -3.65
CA TYR A 88 -4.79 6.65 -2.23
C TYR A 88 -5.86 7.39 -1.42
N ASN A 89 -6.04 8.69 -1.65
CA ASN A 89 -7.05 9.49 -0.95
C ASN A 89 -8.49 9.03 -1.24
N LYS A 90 -8.79 8.61 -2.48
CA LYS A 90 -10.09 8.04 -2.85
C LYS A 90 -10.37 6.75 -2.09
N ILE A 91 -9.38 5.87 -1.95
CA ILE A 91 -9.47 4.59 -1.23
C ILE A 91 -9.62 4.81 0.28
N ILE A 92 -8.88 5.76 0.86
CA ILE A 92 -9.07 6.16 2.26
C ILE A 92 -10.51 6.63 2.51
N ALA A 93 -11.11 7.36 1.57
CA ALA A 93 -12.49 7.82 1.70
C ALA A 93 -13.50 6.67 1.52
N ASN A 94 -13.29 5.80 0.53
CA ASN A 94 -14.15 4.67 0.21
C ASN A 94 -13.35 3.51 -0.41
N PRO A 95 -13.01 2.45 0.36
CA PRO A 95 -12.22 1.33 -0.16
C PRO A 95 -12.88 0.57 -1.32
N ASP A 96 -14.21 0.62 -1.43
CA ASP A 96 -14.94 -0.02 -2.54
C ASP A 96 -14.61 0.58 -3.91
N CYS A 97 -14.08 1.81 -3.96
CA CYS A 97 -13.71 2.44 -5.23
C CYS A 97 -12.62 1.68 -6.01
N LEU A 98 -11.90 0.76 -5.36
CA LEU A 98 -10.99 -0.17 -6.03
C LEU A 98 -11.71 -1.02 -7.11
N GLY A 99 -13.02 -1.25 -6.99
CA GLY A 99 -13.79 -1.90 -8.05
C GLY A 99 -13.82 -1.12 -9.37
N GLU A 100 -13.52 0.18 -9.34
CA GLU A 100 -13.41 1.04 -10.53
C GLU A 100 -12.02 1.00 -11.16
N LEU A 101 -11.02 0.41 -10.50
CA LEU A 101 -9.67 0.32 -11.05
C LEU A 101 -9.67 -0.64 -12.24
N GLU A 102 -9.45 -0.11 -13.44
CA GLU A 102 -9.56 -0.88 -14.69
C GLU A 102 -8.41 -1.86 -14.89
N LEU A 103 -7.19 -1.42 -14.58
CA LEU A 103 -5.95 -2.15 -14.81
C LEU A 103 -5.23 -2.44 -13.49
N TRP A 104 -4.79 -3.69 -13.36
CA TRP A 104 -4.17 -4.23 -12.17
C TRP A 104 -2.82 -4.86 -12.53
N PRO A 105 -1.84 -4.87 -11.61
CA PRO A 105 -0.78 -5.87 -11.69
C PRO A 105 -1.41 -7.27 -11.63
N THR A 106 -0.90 -8.20 -12.43
CA THR A 106 -1.43 -9.57 -12.49
C THR A 106 -0.36 -10.62 -12.32
N LYS A 107 -0.74 -11.75 -11.72
CA LYS A 107 0.03 -12.99 -11.65
C LYS A 107 -0.90 -14.15 -11.98
N ASP A 108 -0.51 -14.99 -12.93
CA ASP A 108 -1.33 -16.09 -13.45
C ASP A 108 -2.75 -15.65 -13.87
N ASP A 109 -2.86 -14.50 -14.54
CA ASP A 109 -4.13 -13.86 -14.98
C ASP A 109 -5.06 -13.36 -13.86
N TYR A 110 -4.63 -13.38 -12.59
CA TYR A 110 -5.36 -12.81 -11.46
C TYR A 110 -4.72 -11.52 -10.96
N ALA A 111 -5.54 -10.61 -10.41
CA ALA A 111 -5.03 -9.40 -9.77
C ALA A 111 -4.06 -9.76 -8.63
N TYR A 112 -2.85 -9.19 -8.67
CA TYR A 112 -1.80 -9.40 -7.68
C TYR A 112 -1.32 -8.05 -7.11
N PRO A 113 -2.16 -7.36 -6.31
CA PRO A 113 -1.88 -6.05 -5.73
C PRO A 113 -1.03 -6.15 -4.45
N PHE A 114 0.15 -6.76 -4.54
CA PHE A 114 1.09 -6.85 -3.44
C PHE A 114 2.41 -6.20 -3.86
N ILE A 115 3.05 -5.51 -2.91
CA ILE A 115 4.43 -5.05 -3.06
C ILE A 115 5.21 -5.45 -1.81
N GLU A 116 5.97 -6.53 -1.92
CA GLU A 116 6.87 -7.07 -0.91
C GLU A 116 7.91 -6.03 -0.48
N ASP A 117 8.19 -5.99 0.83
CA ASP A 117 9.25 -5.20 1.45
C ASP A 117 9.24 -3.68 1.14
N TYR A 118 8.15 -3.14 0.61
CA TYR A 118 8.08 -1.73 0.18
C TYR A 118 8.33 -0.75 1.32
N ASP A 119 7.90 -1.11 2.53
CA ASP A 119 8.09 -0.36 3.78
C ASP A 119 9.50 -0.49 4.36
N LEU A 120 10.31 -1.45 3.90
CA LEU A 120 11.67 -1.67 4.39
C LEU A 120 12.74 -0.98 3.54
N ILE A 121 12.42 -0.55 2.31
CA ILE A 121 13.41 -0.03 1.35
C ILE A 121 14.22 1.12 1.93
N ALA A 122 13.57 2.12 2.54
CA ALA A 122 14.26 3.30 3.06
C ALA A 122 15.23 2.94 4.20
N GLY A 123 14.78 2.07 5.12
CA GLY A 123 15.62 1.55 6.21
C GLY A 123 16.83 0.79 5.69
N LYS A 124 16.62 -0.13 4.75
CA LYS A 124 17.71 -0.93 4.14
C LYS A 124 18.75 -0.04 3.45
N ILE A 125 18.32 0.94 2.64
CA ILE A 125 19.25 1.88 1.96
C ILE A 125 20.08 2.67 2.98
N TYR A 126 19.47 3.15 4.05
CA TYR A 126 20.18 3.90 5.09
C TYR A 126 21.18 3.04 5.85
N GLU A 127 20.76 1.82 6.25
CA GLU A 127 21.61 0.85 6.93
C GLU A 127 22.80 0.45 6.05
N ASP A 128 22.58 0.17 4.76
CA ASP A 128 23.64 -0.17 3.81
C ASP A 128 24.67 0.96 3.64
N ARG A 129 24.26 2.23 3.81
CA ARG A 129 25.15 3.39 3.66
C ARG A 129 26.02 3.66 4.88
N CYS A 130 25.45 3.58 6.09
CA CYS A 130 26.12 4.04 7.31
C CYS A 130 26.26 2.98 8.42
N GLY A 131 25.62 1.82 8.27
CA GLY A 131 25.64 0.72 9.25
C GLY A 131 24.75 0.94 10.47
N GLU A 132 23.86 1.93 10.43
CA GLU A 132 22.94 2.28 11.52
C GLU A 132 21.48 2.14 11.04
N GLU A 133 20.54 1.89 11.95
CA GLU A 133 19.11 1.88 11.60
C GLU A 133 18.55 3.31 11.43
N LEU A 134 17.57 3.48 10.53
CA LEU A 134 16.82 4.74 10.47
C LEU A 134 16.12 5.01 11.82
N PRO A 135 16.03 6.27 12.27
CA PRO A 135 15.32 6.61 13.48
C PRO A 135 13.87 6.12 13.47
N PHE A 136 13.57 5.15 14.31
CA PHE A 136 12.24 4.56 14.39
C PHE A 136 11.16 5.59 14.74
N VAL A 137 10.10 5.65 13.93
CA VAL A 137 8.91 6.45 14.21
C VAL A 137 7.76 5.53 14.65
N PRO A 138 7.36 5.54 15.94
CA PRO A 138 6.35 4.63 16.45
C PRO A 138 5.01 4.76 15.71
N SER A 139 4.49 3.65 15.18
CA SER A 139 3.21 3.57 14.47
C SER A 139 1.98 3.73 15.38
N GLY A 140 2.13 3.46 16.68
CA GLY A 140 1.17 3.80 17.75
C GLY A 140 -0.13 2.98 17.77
N GLN A 141 -0.36 2.07 16.82
CA GLN A 141 -1.55 1.22 16.77
C GLN A 141 -1.17 -0.23 16.49
N HIS A 142 -1.59 -1.13 17.38
CA HIS A 142 -1.41 -2.58 17.21
C HIS A 142 -2.56 -3.26 16.47
N THR A 143 -3.65 -2.55 16.18
CA THR A 143 -4.83 -3.08 15.51
C THR A 143 -5.36 -2.11 14.45
N PRO A 144 -5.96 -2.60 13.35
CA PRO A 144 -6.55 -1.74 12.34
C PRO A 144 -7.68 -0.89 12.94
N GLN A 145 -7.80 0.35 12.47
CA GLN A 145 -8.84 1.26 12.91
C GLN A 145 -10.22 0.86 12.36
N GLY A 146 -11.27 1.27 13.07
CA GLY A 146 -12.66 1.05 12.69
C GLY A 146 -13.20 -0.33 13.12
N LYS A 147 -14.31 -0.73 12.51
CA LYS A 147 -14.98 -1.99 12.82
C LYS A 147 -14.47 -3.09 11.89
N LYS A 148 -14.05 -4.23 12.47
CA LYS A 148 -13.69 -5.43 11.70
C LYS A 148 -14.79 -5.81 10.71
N PHE A 149 -14.40 -6.02 9.46
CA PHE A 149 -15.31 -6.40 8.39
C PHE A 149 -15.85 -7.83 8.59
N SER A 150 -16.99 -8.13 7.97
CA SER A 150 -17.59 -9.47 7.95
C SER A 150 -17.18 -10.18 6.67
N THR A 151 -16.77 -11.44 6.76
CA THR A 151 -16.46 -12.29 5.60
C THR A 151 -17.71 -12.94 4.98
N LYS A 152 -18.91 -12.68 5.53
CA LYS A 152 -20.16 -13.22 4.97
C LYS A 152 -20.45 -12.55 3.62
N LYS A 153 -20.69 -13.36 2.58
CA LYS A 153 -20.96 -12.86 1.22
C LYS A 153 -22.03 -11.78 1.13
N LYS A 154 -23.11 -11.89 1.93
CA LYS A 154 -24.18 -10.90 1.99
C LYS A 154 -23.68 -9.52 2.47
N ASP A 155 -22.81 -9.51 3.48
CA ASP A 155 -22.28 -8.27 4.04
C ASP A 155 -21.22 -7.66 3.12
N LEU A 156 -20.36 -8.49 2.51
CA LEU A 156 -19.38 -8.05 1.52
C LEU A 156 -20.06 -7.38 0.32
N ARG A 157 -21.08 -8.02 -0.27
CA ARG A 157 -21.86 -7.44 -1.39
C ARG A 157 -22.59 -6.15 -1.02
N LYS A 158 -23.00 -6.01 0.25
CA LYS A 158 -23.67 -4.81 0.73
C LYS A 158 -22.69 -3.65 0.93
N ASN A 159 -21.51 -3.94 1.50
CA ASN A 159 -20.56 -2.92 1.92
C ASN A 159 -19.54 -2.56 0.82
N TYR A 160 -19.29 -3.48 -0.12
CA TYR A 160 -18.36 -3.33 -1.23
C TYR A 160 -19.00 -3.72 -2.57
N PRO A 161 -20.09 -3.05 -3.00
CA PRO A 161 -20.82 -3.42 -4.20
C PRO A 161 -19.99 -3.37 -5.49
N LEU A 162 -19.03 -2.45 -5.63
CA LEU A 162 -18.20 -2.34 -6.83
C LEU A 162 -17.17 -3.46 -6.89
N LEU A 163 -16.44 -3.68 -5.79
CA LEU A 163 -15.49 -4.80 -5.70
C LEU A 163 -16.20 -6.14 -5.87
N SER A 164 -17.42 -6.30 -5.33
CA SER A 164 -18.19 -7.54 -5.45
C SER A 164 -18.72 -7.84 -6.85
N GLN A 165 -18.86 -6.82 -7.70
CA GLN A 165 -19.18 -7.02 -9.10
C GLN A 165 -17.94 -7.46 -9.90
N ARG A 166 -16.76 -6.99 -9.49
CA ARG A 166 -15.51 -7.22 -10.20
C ARG A 166 -14.82 -8.53 -9.81
N PHE A 167 -14.78 -8.83 -8.51
CA PHE A 167 -14.04 -9.97 -7.97
C PHE A 167 -14.99 -11.05 -7.44
N PRO A 168 -14.90 -12.28 -7.96
CA PRO A 168 -15.70 -13.39 -7.45
C PRO A 168 -15.16 -13.88 -6.09
N PHE A 169 -16.05 -14.00 -5.11
CA PHE A 169 -15.76 -14.59 -3.79
C PHE A 169 -16.94 -15.39 -3.22
#